data_AF-A0A8T8E7E4-F1
#
_entry.id   AF-A0A8T8E7E4-F1
#
_cell.length_a   1.000
_cell.length_b   1.000
_cell.length_c   1.000
_cell.angle_alpha   90.00
_cell.angle_beta   90.00
_cell.angle_gamma   90.00
#
_symmetry.space_group_name_H-M   'P 1'
#
loop_
_entity.id
_entity.type
_entity.pdbx_description
1 polymer ?
#
loop_
_entity_poly.entity_id
_entity_poly.type
_entity_poly.pdbx_seq_one_letter_code
_entity_poly.pdbx_strand_id
1 'polypeptide(L)'
;MMPDVPVKGLYEGSNGRYYTHWQLRWRLRTDRWTPCMRQRDPDRRLVETSDGSLLLLTPTDNLPAWIELRIDDRGARVVDTRRPVPNGSLPK
;
A
#
# COMPACT_ATOMS: atom_id res chain seq x y z
N MET A 1 -15.16 2.77 23.50
CA MET A 1 -14.87 1.54 22.75
C MET A 1 -14.90 1.90 21.28
N MET A 2 -13.75 2.13 20.65
CA MET A 2 -13.71 2.43 19.21
C MET A 2 -13.98 1.13 18.46
N PRO A 3 -14.92 1.10 17.49
CA PRO A 3 -15.22 -0.12 16.77
C PRO A 3 -13.97 -0.56 16.02
N ASP A 4 -13.66 -1.84 16.11
CA ASP A 4 -12.74 -2.54 15.23
C ASP A 4 -13.11 -2.16 13.80
N VAL A 5 -12.33 -1.27 13.16
CA VAL A 5 -12.59 -0.88 11.77
C VAL A 5 -11.87 -1.93 10.95
N PRO A 6 -12.57 -2.94 10.39
CA PRO A 6 -11.91 -3.90 9.53
C PRO A 6 -11.30 -3.10 8.39
N VAL A 7 -9.98 -3.20 8.25
CA VAL A 7 -9.30 -2.71 7.06
C VAL A 7 -9.94 -3.45 5.89
N LYS A 8 -10.78 -2.77 5.11
CA LYS A 8 -11.66 -3.35 4.07
C LYS A 8 -10.93 -4.15 2.97
N GLY A 9 -9.61 -4.21 3.02
CA GLY A 9 -8.73 -4.92 2.11
C GLY A 9 -7.31 -4.36 2.20
N LEU A 10 -6.32 -5.23 2.01
CA LEU A 10 -4.91 -4.89 1.90
C LEU A 10 -4.39 -5.31 0.53
N TYR A 11 -3.41 -4.57 0.03
CA TYR A 11 -2.80 -4.79 -1.27
C TYR A 11 -1.28 -4.78 -1.14
N GLU A 12 -0.63 -5.81 -1.66
CA GLU A 12 0.79 -5.83 -1.94
C GLU A 12 1.04 -5.20 -3.31
N GLY A 13 1.91 -4.20 -3.35
CA GLY A 13 2.40 -3.61 -4.58
C GLY A 13 3.64 -4.34 -5.10
N SER A 14 3.79 -4.42 -6.42
CA SER A 14 5.01 -4.93 -7.07
C SER A 14 6.29 -4.15 -6.72
N ASN A 15 6.16 -3.01 -6.04
CA ASN A 15 7.27 -2.25 -5.46
C ASN A 15 7.64 -2.67 -4.01
N GLY A 16 7.10 -3.78 -3.51
CA GLY A 16 7.36 -4.30 -2.17
C GLY A 16 6.76 -3.46 -1.03
N ARG A 17 5.84 -2.54 -1.36
CA ARG A 17 5.08 -1.73 -0.38
C ARG A 17 3.67 -2.26 -0.26
N TYR A 18 3.05 -2.05 0.90
CA TYR A 18 1.68 -2.45 1.17
C TYR A 18 0.77 -1.23 1.30
N TYR A 19 -0.50 -1.41 0.94
CA TYR A 19 -1.50 -0.35 0.94
C TYR A 19 -2.81 -0.89 1.50
N THR A 20 -3.45 -0.12 2.39
CA THR A 20 -4.84 -0.38 2.73
C THR A 20 -5.75 0.04 1.56
N HIS A 21 -6.95 -0.53 1.50
CA HIS A 21 -8.00 -0.07 0.57
C HIS A 21 -8.31 1.42 0.74
N TRP A 22 -8.20 1.94 1.97
CA TRP A 22 -8.38 3.36 2.25
C TRP A 22 -7.27 4.20 1.63
N GLN A 23 -6.00 3.82 1.78
CA GLN A 23 -4.86 4.47 1.13
C GLN A 23 -4.98 4.42 -0.39
N LEU A 24 -5.34 3.26 -0.96
CA LEU A 24 -5.52 3.12 -2.41
C LEU A 24 -6.62 4.05 -2.93
N ARG A 25 -7.78 4.08 -2.26
CA ARG A 25 -8.89 4.98 -2.61
C ARG A 25 -8.47 6.43 -2.53
N TRP A 26 -7.72 6.81 -1.49
CA TRP A 26 -7.24 8.18 -1.33
C TRP A 26 -6.30 8.56 -2.47
N ARG A 27 -5.31 7.72 -2.79
CA ARG A 27 -4.35 7.99 -3.87
C ARG A 27 -4.99 8.13 -5.25
N LEU A 28 -5.96 7.26 -5.55
CA LEU A 28 -6.75 7.35 -6.79
C LEU A 28 -7.59 8.64 -6.87
N ARG A 29 -7.97 9.22 -5.73
CA ARG A 29 -8.78 10.45 -5.69
C ARG A 29 -7.96 11.73 -5.66
N THR A 30 -6.82 11.73 -4.99
CA THR A 30 -6.08 12.96 -4.65
C THR A 30 -4.63 12.98 -5.13
N ASP A 31 -4.01 11.81 -5.29
CA ASP A 31 -2.55 11.68 -5.51
C ASP A 31 -2.22 11.41 -6.99
N ARG A 32 -3.16 11.70 -7.91
CA ARG A 32 -3.02 11.52 -9.37
C ARG A 32 -2.67 10.09 -9.80
N TRP A 33 -3.02 9.09 -9.00
CA TRP A 33 -2.90 7.71 -9.48
C TRP A 33 -4.03 7.42 -10.46
N THR A 34 -3.69 6.86 -11.62
CA THR A 34 -4.64 6.56 -12.68
C THR A 34 -4.91 5.06 -12.71
N PRO A 35 -6.18 4.61 -12.64
CA PRO A 35 -6.50 3.21 -12.82
C PRO A 35 -6.26 2.80 -14.28
N CYS A 36 -5.46 1.75 -14.51
CA CYS A 36 -5.18 1.25 -15.86
C CYS A 36 -6.03 0.03 -16.19
N MET A 37 -5.93 -1.02 -15.38
CA MET A 37 -6.59 -2.31 -15.62
C MET A 37 -7.02 -2.96 -14.30
N ARG A 38 -8.12 -3.71 -14.36
CA ARG A 38 -8.53 -4.61 -13.28
C ARG A 38 -8.78 -6.01 -13.83
N GLN A 39 -8.04 -6.97 -13.33
CA GLN A 39 -8.33 -8.39 -13.50
C GLN A 39 -9.13 -8.86 -12.28
N ARG A 40 -10.15 -9.69 -12.48
CA ARG A 40 -11.02 -10.18 -11.38
C ARG A 40 -10.59 -11.55 -10.85
N ASP A 41 -9.94 -12.36 -11.68
CA ASP A 41 -9.51 -13.72 -11.32
C ASP A 41 -8.12 -14.03 -11.90
N PRO A 42 -7.07 -14.12 -11.06
CA PRO A 42 -7.03 -13.61 -9.68
C PRO A 42 -7.29 -12.08 -9.63
N ASP A 43 -7.89 -11.57 -8.55
CA ASP A 43 -8.10 -10.12 -8.40
C ASP A 43 -6.74 -9.41 -8.37
N ARG A 44 -6.52 -8.53 -9.35
CA ARG A 44 -5.31 -7.71 -9.47
C ARG A 44 -5.67 -6.38 -10.10
N ARG A 45 -4.94 -5.34 -9.72
CA ARG A 45 -5.17 -3.99 -10.23
C ARG A 45 -3.86 -3.40 -10.71
N LEU A 46 -3.85 -2.92 -11.94
CA LEU A 46 -2.76 -2.12 -12.46
C LEU A 46 -3.13 -0.65 -12.35
N VAL A 47 -2.25 0.14 -11.75
CA VAL A 47 -2.39 1.59 -11.65
C VAL A 47 -1.11 2.25 -12.13
N GLU A 48 -1.25 3.43 -12.72
CA GLU A 48 -0.14 4.34 -12.98
C GLU A 48 -0.01 5.27 -11.78
N THR A 49 1.20 5.33 -11.20
CA THR A 49 1.51 6.18 -10.05
C THR A 49 1.84 7.60 -10.50
N SER A 50 1.87 8.54 -9.55
CA SER A 50 2.11 9.98 -9.83
C SER A 50 3.43 10.30 -10.52
N ASP A 51 4.40 9.38 -10.45
CA ASP A 51 5.71 9.47 -11.12
C ASP A 51 5.73 8.80 -12.52
N GLY A 52 4.58 8.35 -13.01
CA GLY A 52 4.42 7.66 -14.30
C GLY A 52 4.78 6.17 -14.28
N SER A 53 5.08 5.60 -13.12
CA SER A 53 5.39 4.16 -13.02
C SER A 53 4.12 3.30 -13.01
N LEU A 54 4.19 2.11 -13.59
CA LEU A 54 3.13 1.10 -13.45
C LEU A 54 3.32 0.29 -12.17
N LEU A 55 2.28 0.22 -11.35
CA LEU A 55 2.24 -0.54 -10.10
C LEU A 55 1.15 -1.60 -10.17
N LEU A 56 1.54 -2.87 -10.06
CA LEU A 56 0.61 -3.98 -9.91
C LEU A 56 0.28 -4.16 -8.43
N LEU A 57 -1.01 -4.15 -8.11
CA LEU A 57 -1.56 -4.34 -6.77
C LEU A 57 -2.27 -5.69 -6.71
N THR A 58 -1.85 -6.53 -5.77
CA THR A 58 -2.45 -7.84 -5.51
C THR A 58 -3.05 -7.83 -4.12
N PRO A 59 -4.33 -8.21 -3.93
CA PRO A 59 -4.91 -8.37 -2.62
C PRO A 59 -4.10 -9.37 -1.79
N THR A 60 -3.92 -9.08 -0.51
CA THR A 60 -3.21 -9.95 0.42
C THR A 60 -3.83 -9.85 1.80
N ASP A 61 -3.89 -10.96 2.53
CA ASP A 61 -4.17 -10.97 3.97
C ASP A 61 -2.90 -11.25 4.79
N ASN A 62 -1.77 -11.47 4.10
CA ASN A 62 -0.49 -11.77 4.71
C ASN A 62 0.36 -10.50 4.77
N LEU A 63 0.53 -9.99 5.99
CA LEU A 63 1.41 -8.88 6.28
C LEU A 63 2.70 -9.39 6.91
N PRO A 64 3.87 -8.99 6.39
CA PRO A 64 5.13 -9.24 7.07
C PRO A 64 5.14 -8.61 8.47
N ALA A 65 5.89 -9.20 9.41
CA ALA A 65 5.97 -8.72 10.80
C ALA A 65 6.48 -7.26 10.95
N TRP A 66 7.12 -6.73 9.91
CA TRP A 66 7.60 -5.35 9.85
C TRP A 66 6.57 -4.37 9.25
N ILE A 67 5.37 -4.84 8.93
CA ILE A 67 4.24 -3.99 8.56
C ILE A 67 3.30 -3.86 9.76
N GLU A 68 3.10 -2.62 10.19
CA GLU A 68 2.06 -2.25 11.16
C GLU A 68 0.89 -1.58 10.45
N LEU A 69 -0.33 -1.88 10.91
CA LEU A 69 -1.52 -1.12 10.56
C LEU A 69 -1.81 -0.11 11.65
N ARG A 70 -1.88 1.17 11.29
CA ARG A 70 -2.27 2.25 12.20
C ARG A 70 -3.57 2.86 11.74
N ILE A 71 -4.50 3.02 12.68
CA ILE A 71 -5.79 3.67 12.47
C ILE A 71 -5.72 5.00 13.23
N ASP A 72 -5.90 6.10 12.50
CA ASP A 72 -6.02 7.44 13.05
C ASP A 72 -7.24 8.16 12.44
N ASP A 73 -7.48 9.41 12.83
CA ASP A 73 -8.61 10.21 12.34
C ASP A 73 -8.61 10.40 10.82
N ARG A 74 -7.47 10.16 10.16
CA ARG A 74 -7.38 10.19 8.70
C ARG A 74 -7.81 8.85 8.12
N GLY A 75 -7.47 7.73 8.75
CA GLY A 75 -7.95 6.40 8.38
C GLY A 75 -6.92 5.31 8.65
N ALA A 76 -7.16 4.12 8.09
CA ALA A 76 -6.22 3.01 8.21
C ALA A 76 -5.04 3.17 7.23
N ARG A 77 -3.82 3.17 7.74
CA ARG A 77 -2.58 3.22 6.95
C ARG A 77 -1.61 2.11 7.32
N VAL A 78 -0.90 1.64 6.30
CA VAL A 78 0.28 0.79 6.45
C VAL A 78 1.47 1.64 6.90
N VAL A 79 2.20 1.15 7.90
CA VAL A 79 3.47 1.69 8.38
C VAL A 79 4.55 0.62 8.21
N ASP A 80 5.60 0.96 7.47
CA ASP A 80 6.80 0.14 7.39
C ASP A 80 7.67 0.45 8.63
N THR A 81 7.89 -0.55 9.48
CA THR A 81 8.66 -0.41 10.72
C THR A 81 10.13 -0.74 10.53
N ARG A 82 10.54 -1.18 9.33
CA ARG A 82 11.96 -1.30 9.03
C ARG A 82 12.56 0.09 9.13
N ARG A 83 13.59 0.22 9.97
CA ARG A 83 14.39 1.45 9.99
C ARG A 83 14.91 1.66 8.56
N PRO A 84 14.79 2.86 7.98
CA PRO A 84 15.50 3.15 6.74
C PRO A 84 16.96 2.84 7.03
N VAL A 85 17.55 1.92 6.24
CA VAL A 85 19.00 1.77 6.24
C VAL A 85 19.52 3.17 5.90
N PRO A 86 20.33 3.80 6.75
CA PRO A 86 20.97 5.05 6.37
C PRO A 86 21.67 4.78 5.04
N ASN A 87 21.30 5.49 3.97
CA ASN A 87 22.11 5.54 2.76
C ASN A 87 23.46 6.14 3.20
N GLY A 88 24.39 5.27 3.54
CA GLY A 88 25.59 5.63 4.28
C GLY A 88 26.61 4.51 4.22
N SER A 89 27.29 4.47 3.07
CA SER A 89 28.67 4.03 2.90
C SER A 89 28.95 2.52 3.02
N LEU A 90 29.21 1.90 1.86
CA LEU A 90 30.14 0.77 1.78
C LEU A 90 31.48 1.17 2.42
N PRO A 91 32.02 0.42 3.39
CA PRO A 91 33.45 0.46 3.63
C PRO A 91 34.18 -0.36 2.55
N LYS A 92 35.31 0.20 2.11
CA LYS A 92 36.25 -0.30 1.10
C LYS A 92 36.67 -1.75 1.29
#